data_AF-A0A9P5JEA6-F1
#
_entry.id   AF-A0A9P5JEA6-F1
#
_cell.length_a   1.000
_cell.length_b   1.000
_cell.length_c   1.000
_cell.angle_alpha   90.00
_cell.angle_beta   90.00
_cell.angle_gamma   90.00
#
_symmetry.space_group_name_H-M   'P 1'
#
loop_
_entity.id
_entity.type
_entity.pdbx_description
1 polymer ?
#
loop_
_entity_poly.entity_id
_entity_poly.type
_entity_poly.pdbx_seq_one_letter_code
_entity_poly.pdbx_strand_id
1 'polypeptide(L)'
;ITDCYEMSLVADPTQQLDPDSATPRQRIEFLTAHQPAASESPSVASTCSSSCVFLSASFFHLMQIFSTGDSGPVYFMDIIEDMVYVKDVAAGTYLTSATLANFSNRPLLHTMTITYGPSGSIQFAITDSQTGAAVLSFSKSGGIGSDGTYLKFGMYRATYSGEPSIK
;
A
#
# COMPACT_ATOMS: atom_id res chain seq x y z
N ILE A 1 -10.03 -9.67 -13.92
CA ILE A 1 -8.87 -8.80 -14.25
C ILE A 1 -8.23 -9.41 -15.48
N THR A 2 -8.27 -8.73 -16.63
CA THR A 2 -7.73 -9.22 -17.92
C THR A 2 -6.38 -8.62 -18.25
N ASP A 3 -6.06 -7.47 -17.66
CA ASP A 3 -4.80 -6.76 -17.84
C ASP A 3 -3.91 -6.95 -16.61
N CYS A 4 -2.68 -7.40 -16.82
CA CYS A 4 -1.69 -7.58 -15.77
C CYS A 4 -0.49 -6.67 -16.06
N TYR A 5 0.01 -6.01 -15.02
CA TYR A 5 1.25 -5.23 -15.08
C TYR A 5 2.32 -5.97 -14.28
N GLU A 6 3.52 -6.12 -14.85
CA GLU A 6 4.72 -6.45 -14.08
C GLU A 6 5.38 -5.14 -13.68
N MET A 7 5.64 -4.98 -12.38
CA MET A 7 6.39 -3.86 -11.85
C MET A 7 7.75 -4.37 -11.38
N SER A 8 8.80 -3.58 -11.51
CA SER A 8 10.10 -3.98 -10.96
C SER A 8 10.91 -2.78 -10.50
N LEU A 9 11.61 -2.95 -9.37
CA LEU A 9 12.56 -1.97 -8.86
C LEU A 9 13.98 -2.51 -8.99
N VAL A 10 14.92 -1.66 -9.41
CA VAL A 10 16.32 -2.05 -9.66
C VAL A 10 17.16 -2.06 -8.39
N ALA A 11 18.16 -2.94 -8.32
CA ALA A 11 19.06 -3.07 -7.17
C ALA A 11 20.03 -1.88 -6.99
N ASP A 12 20.25 -1.07 -8.03
CA ASP A 12 21.12 0.11 -7.95
C ASP A 12 20.37 1.24 -7.22
N PRO A 13 20.81 1.65 -6.01
CA PRO A 13 20.13 2.64 -5.19
C PRO A 13 20.27 4.07 -5.74
N THR A 14 20.97 4.25 -6.87
CA THR A 14 21.16 5.55 -7.54
C THR A 14 20.33 5.69 -8.82
N GLN A 15 19.61 4.64 -9.23
CA GLN A 15 18.82 4.62 -10.46
C GLN A 15 17.32 4.60 -10.19
N GLN A 16 16.55 5.09 -11.18
CA GLN A 16 15.07 5.13 -11.14
C GLN A 16 14.52 5.85 -9.92
N LEU A 17 15.20 6.94 -9.52
CA LEU A 17 14.86 7.69 -8.34
C LEU A 17 13.60 8.55 -8.55
N ASP A 18 12.81 8.67 -7.50
CA ASP A 18 11.75 9.66 -7.34
C ASP A 18 12.37 11.07 -7.39
N PRO A 19 12.17 11.84 -8.47
CA PRO A 19 12.96 13.04 -8.76
C PRO A 19 12.77 14.17 -7.75
N ASP A 20 11.70 14.15 -6.96
CA ASP A 20 11.33 15.22 -6.02
C ASP A 20 11.41 14.79 -4.55
N SER A 21 12.07 13.67 -4.26
CA SER A 21 12.21 13.20 -2.89
C SER A 21 13.43 13.82 -2.18
N ALA A 22 13.24 14.26 -0.94
CA ALA A 22 14.32 14.74 -0.08
C ALA A 22 15.38 13.66 0.25
N THR A 23 15.04 12.39 0.05
CA THR A 23 15.92 11.24 0.26
C THR A 23 15.84 10.33 -0.97
N PRO A 24 16.91 9.64 -1.39
CA PRO A 24 16.84 8.66 -2.48
C PRO A 24 15.75 7.60 -2.25
N ARG A 25 14.82 7.50 -3.21
CA ARG A 25 13.68 6.58 -3.19
C ARG A 25 13.38 6.08 -4.58
N GLN A 26 12.86 4.86 -4.69
CA GLN A 26 12.36 4.29 -5.93
C GLN A 26 10.84 4.11 -5.83
N ARG A 27 10.12 4.50 -6.89
CA ARG A 27 8.65 4.52 -6.90
C ARG A 27 8.06 4.05 -8.22
N ILE A 28 7.14 3.08 -8.15
CA ILE A 28 6.18 2.76 -9.20
C ILE A 28 4.82 2.64 -8.53
N GLU A 29 3.98 3.66 -8.66
CA GLU A 29 2.66 3.70 -8.03
C GLU A 29 1.59 4.14 -9.03
N PHE A 30 0.41 3.56 -8.87
CA PHE A 30 -0.82 4.00 -9.52
C PHE A 30 -1.70 4.69 -8.49
N LEU A 31 -2.47 5.69 -8.92
CA LEU A 31 -3.44 6.38 -8.08
C LEU A 31 -4.84 6.27 -8.67
N THR A 32 -5.84 6.16 -7.81
CA THR A 32 -7.24 6.28 -8.21
C THR A 32 -7.62 7.74 -8.41
N ALA A 33 -8.76 7.99 -9.05
CA ALA A 33 -9.34 9.33 -9.09
C ALA A 33 -9.54 9.89 -7.67
N HIS A 34 -9.37 11.19 -7.53
CA HIS A 34 -9.59 11.90 -6.28
C HIS A 34 -11.07 11.86 -5.92
N GLN A 35 -11.35 11.56 -4.67
CA GLN A 35 -12.70 11.37 -4.16
C GLN A 35 -13.08 12.54 -3.24
N PRO A 36 -14.27 13.13 -3.41
CA PRO A 36 -14.79 14.11 -2.46
C PRO A 36 -15.21 13.43 -1.15
N ALA A 37 -15.35 14.21 -0.08
CA ALA A 37 -15.90 13.71 1.18
C ALA A 37 -17.29 13.08 1.00
N ALA A 38 -17.61 12.09 1.85
CA ALA A 38 -18.83 11.30 1.87
C ALA A 38 -19.12 10.47 0.59
N SER A 39 -18.17 10.36 -0.34
CA SER A 39 -18.27 9.44 -1.46
C SER A 39 -17.88 8.02 -1.04
N GLU A 40 -18.50 7.03 -1.69
CA GLU A 40 -18.12 5.62 -1.56
C GLU A 40 -17.36 5.16 -2.81
N SER A 41 -16.27 4.42 -2.61
CA SER A 41 -15.53 3.81 -3.71
C SER A 41 -15.16 2.36 -3.40
N PRO A 42 -15.68 1.39 -4.17
CA PRO A 42 -15.11 0.04 -4.18
C PRO A 42 -13.83 0.06 -5.01
N SER A 43 -12.72 -0.33 -4.40
CA SER A 43 -11.44 -0.48 -5.09
C SER A 43 -10.96 -1.92 -4.99
N VAL A 44 -10.59 -2.50 -6.13
CA VAL A 44 -10.03 -3.85 -6.22
C VAL A 44 -8.67 -3.76 -6.90
N ALA A 45 -7.63 -4.24 -6.23
CA ALA A 45 -6.29 -4.38 -6.80
C ALA A 45 -5.84 -5.83 -6.62
N SER A 46 -5.18 -6.41 -7.63
CA SER A 46 -4.53 -7.71 -7.51
C SER A 46 -3.04 -7.55 -7.66
N THR A 47 -2.29 -8.17 -6.75
CA THR A 47 -0.83 -8.13 -6.72
C THR A 47 -0.30 -9.56 -6.78
N CYS A 48 0.71 -9.79 -7.62
CA CYS A 48 1.48 -11.03 -7.63
C CYS A 48 2.92 -10.64 -7.33
N SER A 49 3.34 -10.81 -6.08
CA SER A 49 4.70 -10.49 -5.68
C SER A 49 5.53 -11.75 -5.84
N SER A 50 6.54 -11.74 -6.72
CA SER A 50 7.56 -12.79 -6.70
C SER A 50 8.36 -12.68 -5.39
N SER A 51 9.17 -13.68 -5.06
CA SER A 51 9.87 -13.83 -3.76
C SER A 51 10.56 -12.53 -3.34
N CYS A 52 9.94 -11.78 -2.45
CA CYS A 52 10.52 -10.55 -1.98
C CYS A 52 11.37 -10.83 -0.74
N VAL A 53 12.67 -10.58 -0.87
CA VAL A 53 13.56 -10.52 0.28
C VAL A 53 13.67 -9.04 0.66
N PHE A 54 12.86 -8.61 1.63
CA PHE A 54 12.94 -7.25 2.16
C PHE A 54 13.89 -7.25 3.36
N LEU A 55 15.12 -6.74 3.17
CA LEU A 55 16.12 -6.65 4.25
C LEU A 55 16.12 -5.27 4.94
N SER A 56 15.04 -4.52 4.79
CA SER A 56 14.97 -3.12 5.21
C SER A 56 14.21 -2.96 6.52
N ALA A 57 14.83 -2.31 7.49
CA ALA A 57 14.15 -1.72 8.65
C ALA A 57 13.51 -0.35 8.32
N SER A 58 13.72 0.16 7.10
CA SER A 58 13.09 1.37 6.57
C SER A 58 11.80 1.06 5.80
N PHE A 59 10.99 2.09 5.54
CA PHE A 59 9.66 1.90 4.95
C PHE A 59 9.70 1.29 3.54
N PHE A 60 8.74 0.42 3.27
CA PHE A 60 8.37 -0.02 1.93
C PHE A 60 6.85 0.04 1.81
N HIS A 61 6.32 1.07 1.16
CA HIS A 61 4.88 1.21 0.98
C HIS A 61 4.37 0.34 -0.17
N LEU A 62 3.31 -0.42 0.09
CA LEU A 62 2.54 -1.18 -0.89
C LEU A 62 1.24 -0.46 -1.29
N MET A 63 0.64 0.25 -0.34
CA MET A 63 -0.62 0.96 -0.51
C MET A 63 -0.66 2.17 0.43
N GLN A 64 -1.30 3.24 -0.02
CA GLN A 64 -1.56 4.42 0.80
C GLN A 64 -2.97 4.94 0.53
N ILE A 65 -3.68 5.38 1.56
CA ILE A 65 -4.80 6.31 1.39
C ILE A 65 -4.25 7.69 1.70
N PHE A 66 -4.21 8.57 0.70
CA PHE A 66 -3.62 9.90 0.82
C PHE A 66 -4.71 10.97 0.73
N SER A 67 -4.70 11.93 1.64
CA SER A 67 -5.60 13.08 1.62
C SER A 67 -4.82 14.34 1.27
N THR A 68 -5.25 15.00 0.20
CA THR A 68 -4.66 16.29 -0.19
C THR A 68 -5.00 17.36 0.83
N GLY A 69 -6.24 17.37 1.34
CA GLY A 69 -6.69 18.31 2.36
C GLY A 69 -5.91 18.20 3.68
N ASP A 70 -5.47 17.00 4.04
CA ASP A 70 -4.65 16.77 5.24
C ASP A 70 -3.14 16.83 4.95
N SER A 71 -2.76 17.13 3.69
CA SER A 71 -1.36 17.18 3.22
C SER A 71 -0.57 15.91 3.52
N GLY A 72 -1.23 14.75 3.47
CA GLY A 72 -0.60 13.55 3.97
C GLY A 72 -1.41 12.26 3.88
N PRO A 73 -0.74 11.16 4.24
CA PRO A 73 -1.33 9.83 4.32
C PRO A 73 -2.28 9.71 5.52
N VAL A 74 -3.41 9.04 5.30
CA VAL A 74 -4.35 8.61 6.34
C VAL A 74 -4.01 7.20 6.80
N TYR A 75 -3.76 6.32 5.84
CA TYR A 75 -3.35 4.93 6.05
C TYR A 75 -2.17 4.56 5.18
N PHE A 76 -1.33 3.67 5.71
CA PHE A 76 -0.28 3.00 4.96
C PHE A 76 -0.39 1.49 5.10
N MET A 77 -0.03 0.77 4.05
CA MET A 77 0.33 -0.63 4.14
C MET A 77 1.81 -0.79 3.81
N ASP A 78 2.59 -1.17 4.81
CA ASP A 78 4.04 -1.19 4.74
C ASP A 78 4.59 -2.58 4.95
N ILE A 79 5.70 -2.87 4.29
CA ILE A 79 6.56 -3.98 4.66
C ILE A 79 7.67 -3.44 5.55
N ILE A 80 7.79 -4.02 6.73
CA ILE A 80 8.81 -3.69 7.72
C ILE A 80 9.36 -5.03 8.22
N GLU A 81 10.63 -5.29 7.96
CA GLU A 81 11.24 -6.60 8.19
C GLU A 81 10.43 -7.72 7.50
N ASP A 82 10.06 -8.78 8.23
CA ASP A 82 9.32 -9.94 7.70
C ASP A 82 7.80 -9.81 7.85
N MET A 83 7.29 -8.59 8.00
CA MET A 83 5.88 -8.34 8.31
C MET A 83 5.29 -7.27 7.38
N VAL A 84 4.03 -7.48 7.01
CA VAL A 84 3.20 -6.49 6.34
C VAL A 84 2.24 -5.90 7.37
N TYR A 85 2.26 -4.59 7.53
CA TYR A 85 1.45 -3.85 8.48
C TYR A 85 0.49 -2.91 7.78
N VAL A 86 -0.72 -2.77 8.32
CA VAL A 86 -1.56 -1.59 8.01
C VAL A 86 -1.51 -0.63 9.20
N LYS A 87 -1.09 0.60 8.95
CA LYS A 87 -0.94 1.66 9.95
C LYS A 87 -2.00 2.73 9.78
N ASP A 88 -2.64 3.10 10.87
CA ASP A 88 -3.37 4.36 10.98
C ASP A 88 -2.39 5.47 11.34
N VAL A 89 -2.22 6.44 10.44
CA VAL A 89 -1.20 7.47 10.60
C VAL A 89 -1.57 8.45 11.72
N ALA A 90 -2.84 8.85 11.80
CA ALA A 90 -3.30 9.82 12.80
C ALA A 90 -3.26 9.24 14.21
N ALA A 91 -3.63 7.96 14.38
CA ALA A 91 -3.57 7.28 15.66
C ALA A 91 -2.14 6.80 16.02
N GLY A 92 -1.25 6.69 15.04
CA GLY A 92 0.10 6.15 15.23
C GLY A 92 0.13 4.66 15.56
N THR A 93 -0.93 3.91 15.25
CA THR A 93 -1.08 2.49 15.62
C THR A 93 -1.18 1.58 14.40
N TYR A 94 -0.70 0.34 14.54
CA TYR A 94 -0.95 -0.70 13.56
C TYR A 94 -2.33 -1.32 13.80
N LEU A 95 -3.15 -1.36 12.77
CA LEU A 95 -4.52 -1.89 12.82
C LEU A 95 -4.55 -3.41 12.64
N THR A 96 -3.65 -3.92 11.81
CA THR A 96 -3.55 -5.35 11.49
C THR A 96 -2.19 -5.63 10.85
N SER A 97 -1.79 -6.90 10.85
CA SER A 97 -0.52 -7.34 10.30
C SER A 97 -0.58 -8.79 9.85
N ALA A 98 0.27 -9.16 8.90
CA ALA A 98 0.52 -10.55 8.53
C ALA A 98 1.98 -10.74 8.16
N THR A 99 2.46 -11.99 8.19
CA THR A 99 3.83 -12.29 7.79
C THR A 99 4.01 -12.06 6.30
N LEU A 100 5.21 -11.62 5.89
CA LEU A 100 5.58 -11.47 4.50
C LEU A 100 5.46 -12.78 3.72
N ALA A 101 5.65 -13.92 4.39
CA ALA A 101 5.45 -15.26 3.82
C ALA A 101 4.00 -15.51 3.35
N ASN A 102 3.01 -14.85 3.98
CA ASN A 102 1.61 -14.93 3.54
C ASN A 102 1.32 -14.04 2.31
N PHE A 103 2.24 -13.13 1.95
CA PHE A 103 2.13 -12.25 0.79
C PHE A 103 2.97 -12.70 -0.41
N SER A 104 4.12 -13.31 -0.14
CA SER A 104 5.09 -13.66 -1.17
C SER A 104 4.65 -14.87 -2.01
N ASN A 105 4.96 -14.84 -3.30
CA ASN A 105 4.71 -15.91 -4.26
C ASN A 105 3.23 -16.35 -4.35
N ARG A 106 2.30 -15.42 -4.12
CA ARG A 106 0.86 -15.67 -4.15
C ARG A 106 0.15 -14.59 -4.95
N PRO A 107 -0.92 -14.94 -5.69
CA PRO A 107 -1.78 -13.94 -6.29
C PRO A 107 -2.77 -13.46 -5.22
N LEU A 108 -2.58 -12.25 -4.74
CA LEU A 108 -3.43 -11.64 -3.75
C LEU A 108 -4.52 -10.78 -4.39
N LEU A 109 -5.70 -10.79 -3.78
CA LEU A 109 -6.81 -9.92 -4.10
C LEU A 109 -7.04 -8.97 -2.94
N HIS A 110 -6.85 -7.68 -3.19
CA HIS A 110 -7.15 -6.60 -2.26
C HIS A 110 -8.56 -6.09 -2.57
N THR A 111 -9.44 -6.13 -1.58
CA THR A 111 -10.77 -5.55 -1.67
C THR A 111 -10.90 -4.44 -0.64
N MET A 112 -11.41 -3.30 -1.07
CA MET A 112 -11.60 -2.15 -0.21
C MET A 112 -12.91 -1.44 -0.52
N THR A 113 -13.66 -1.14 0.53
CA THR A 113 -14.81 -0.23 0.48
C THR A 113 -14.49 0.93 1.40
N ILE A 114 -14.42 2.13 0.84
CA ILE A 114 -14.11 3.36 1.59
C ILE A 114 -15.30 4.31 1.48
N THR A 115 -15.71 4.89 2.61
CA THR A 115 -16.44 6.15 2.67
C THR A 115 -15.46 7.25 3.09
N TYR A 116 -15.22 8.24 2.24
CA TYR A 116 -14.25 9.30 2.51
C TYR A 116 -14.79 10.40 3.44
N GLY A 117 -13.90 11.18 4.05
CA GLY A 117 -14.25 12.37 4.82
C GLY A 117 -14.24 12.18 6.35
N PRO A 118 -14.58 13.23 7.13
CA PRO A 118 -14.44 13.25 8.59
C PRO A 118 -15.27 12.20 9.35
N SER A 119 -16.37 11.75 8.77
CA SER A 119 -17.24 10.68 9.31
C SER A 119 -17.18 9.43 8.44
N GLY A 120 -16.02 9.18 7.82
CA GLY A 120 -15.80 8.10 6.89
C GLY A 120 -15.78 6.71 7.52
N SER A 121 -15.50 5.74 6.67
CA SER A 121 -15.27 4.35 7.08
C SER A 121 -14.42 3.63 6.06
N ILE A 122 -13.79 2.54 6.51
CA ILE A 122 -13.04 1.64 5.66
C ILE A 122 -13.30 0.20 6.07
N GLN A 123 -13.53 -0.64 5.07
CA GLN A 123 -13.46 -2.08 5.17
C GLN A 123 -12.43 -2.56 4.16
N PHE A 124 -11.41 -3.25 4.64
CA PHE A 124 -10.30 -3.72 3.80
C PHE A 124 -10.02 -5.19 4.08
N ALA A 125 -9.82 -5.95 3.01
CA ALA A 125 -9.39 -7.33 3.10
C ALA A 125 -8.40 -7.68 1.98
N ILE A 126 -7.53 -8.63 2.30
CA ILE A 126 -6.62 -9.29 1.37
C ILE A 126 -6.91 -10.78 1.47
N THR A 127 -7.17 -11.39 0.33
CA THR A 127 -7.34 -12.84 0.21
C THR A 127 -6.39 -13.41 -0.83
N ASP A 128 -6.00 -14.66 -0.64
CA ASP A 128 -5.37 -15.45 -1.70
C ASP A 128 -6.43 -15.71 -2.78
N SER A 129 -6.21 -15.18 -3.98
CA SER A 129 -7.22 -15.22 -5.06
C SER A 129 -7.42 -16.60 -5.68
N GLN A 130 -6.49 -17.54 -5.45
CA GLN A 130 -6.62 -18.93 -5.91
C GLN A 130 -7.42 -19.78 -4.93
N THR A 131 -7.17 -19.59 -3.62
CA THR A 131 -7.74 -20.45 -2.56
C THR A 131 -8.90 -19.81 -1.80
N GLY A 132 -9.05 -18.48 -1.87
CA GLY A 132 -9.97 -17.70 -1.06
C GLY A 132 -9.53 -17.52 0.40
N ALA A 133 -8.34 -18.00 0.79
CA ALA A 133 -7.87 -17.90 2.15
C ALA A 133 -7.65 -16.43 2.55
N ALA A 134 -8.11 -16.06 3.75
CA ALA A 134 -7.86 -14.72 4.30
C ALA A 134 -6.38 -14.55 4.64
N VAL A 135 -5.79 -13.44 4.23
CA VAL A 135 -4.41 -13.07 4.52
C VAL A 135 -4.36 -11.98 5.59
N LEU A 136 -5.15 -10.92 5.41
CA LEU A 136 -5.22 -9.78 6.31
C LEU A 136 -6.55 -9.06 6.11
N SER A 137 -7.14 -8.53 7.17
CA SER A 137 -8.32 -7.69 7.08
C SER A 137 -8.40 -6.71 8.25
N PHE A 138 -9.08 -5.58 8.04
CA PHE A 138 -9.51 -4.70 9.12
C PHE A 138 -10.74 -3.90 8.69
N SER A 139 -11.44 -3.35 9.67
CA SER A 139 -12.46 -2.34 9.46
C SER A 139 -12.31 -1.22 10.50
N LYS A 140 -12.64 0.00 10.08
CA LYS A 140 -12.59 1.17 10.96
C LYS A 140 -13.62 2.20 10.53
N SER A 141 -14.24 2.85 11.50
CA SER A 141 -15.06 4.05 11.31
C SER A 141 -14.32 5.27 11.88
N GLY A 142 -14.59 6.45 11.32
CA GLY A 142 -13.93 7.70 11.69
C GLY A 142 -13.37 8.42 10.46
N GLY A 143 -12.64 9.50 10.67
CA GLY A 143 -12.12 10.32 9.57
C GLY A 143 -11.25 9.53 8.60
N ILE A 144 -11.64 9.50 7.32
CA ILE A 144 -10.86 8.96 6.20
C ILE A 144 -10.50 10.10 5.25
N GLY A 145 -9.55 10.93 5.68
CA GLY A 145 -9.17 12.15 4.98
C GLY A 145 -10.22 13.26 5.09
N SER A 146 -9.88 14.45 4.59
CA SER A 146 -10.80 15.60 4.53
C SER A 146 -11.28 15.89 3.10
N ASP A 147 -10.37 16.24 2.19
CA ASP A 147 -10.67 16.57 0.79
C ASP A 147 -9.61 16.03 -0.18
N GLY A 148 -10.04 15.75 -1.42
CA GLY A 148 -9.19 15.22 -2.49
C GLY A 148 -8.45 13.96 -2.06
N THR A 149 -9.15 13.04 -1.40
CA THR A 149 -8.58 11.79 -0.88
C THR A 149 -8.58 10.73 -1.96
N TYR A 150 -7.50 9.95 -2.07
CA TYR A 150 -7.36 8.92 -3.10
C TYR A 150 -6.56 7.72 -2.59
N LEU A 151 -6.74 6.59 -3.26
CA LEU A 151 -5.96 5.37 -3.04
C LEU A 151 -4.74 5.39 -3.95
N LYS A 152 -3.58 5.03 -3.39
CA LYS A 152 -2.34 4.73 -4.11
C LYS A 152 -1.99 3.27 -3.89
N PHE A 153 -1.52 2.60 -4.93
CA PHE A 153 -1.00 1.23 -4.83
C PHE A 153 0.20 1.04 -5.75
N GLY A 154 1.15 0.21 -5.33
CA GLY A 154 2.38 -0.03 -6.07
C GLY A 154 3.55 -0.33 -5.16
N MET A 155 4.75 0.02 -5.58
CA MET A 155 5.97 -0.12 -4.78
C MET A 155 6.61 1.23 -4.56
N TYR A 156 6.84 1.60 -3.30
CA TYR A 156 7.58 2.80 -2.95
C TYR A 156 8.51 2.55 -1.77
N ARG A 157 9.82 2.58 -2.02
CA ARG A 157 10.86 2.28 -1.02
C ARG A 157 11.89 3.39 -0.89
N ALA A 158 12.48 3.50 0.29
CA ALA A 158 13.81 4.10 0.42
C ALA A 158 14.86 3.19 -0.22
N THR A 159 15.88 3.77 -0.84
CA THR A 159 16.98 3.02 -1.47
C THR A 159 18.20 2.98 -0.57
N TYR A 160 18.93 1.87 -0.58
CA TYR A 160 20.17 1.70 0.20
C TYR A 160 21.13 0.71 -0.47
N SER A 161 22.42 0.84 -0.17
CA SER A 161 23.45 -0.04 -0.72
C SER A 161 23.22 -1.50 -0.29
N GLY A 162 23.24 -2.42 -1.26
CA GLY A 162 23.06 -3.86 -1.03
C GLY A 162 21.60 -4.33 -1.06
N GLU A 163 20.65 -3.48 -1.42
CA GLU A 163 19.27 -3.89 -1.63
C GLU A 163 19.09 -4.75 -2.90
N PRO A 164 18.19 -5.76 -2.88
CA PRO A 164 17.91 -6.55 -4.07
C PRO A 164 16.99 -5.80 -5.05
N SER A 165 16.97 -6.29 -6.30
CA SER A 165 15.89 -5.98 -7.23
C SER A 165 14.60 -6.66 -6.77
N ILE A 166 13.45 -6.03 -7.02
CA ILE A 166 12.13 -6.53 -6.64
C ILE A 166 11.27 -6.64 -7.89
N LYS A 167 10.42 -7.68 -7.96
CA LYS A 167 9.46 -7.93 -9.03
C LYS A 167 8.12 -8.41 -8.47
#